data_AF-A0A554NBI3-F1
#
_entry.id   AF-A0A554NBI3-F1
#
_cell.length_a   1.000
_cell.length_b   1.000
_cell.length_c   1.000
_cell.angle_alpha   90.00
_cell.angle_beta   90.00
_cell.angle_gamma   90.00
#
_symmetry.space_group_name_H-M   'P 1'
#
loop_
_entity.id
_entity.type
_entity.pdbx_description
1 polymer ?
#
loop_
_entity_poly.entity_id
_entity_poly.type
_entity_poly.pdbx_seq_one_letter_code
_entity_poly.pdbx_strand_id
1 'polypeptide(L)'
;MSDKQQQQHEQKAQQARVKAQINRDKARQKLLQQREKLAQRRKRNRKRSEARRDDAGDEDGVENPTAHSTMPPQKTNAENAARNSHSTVPPTPKYSDVAGRKRLYGRRLHQQTTSDTAESSGTSDTTTTPLDRDADGNQTDE
;
A
#
# COMPACT_ATOMS: atom_id res chain seq x y z
N MET A 1 4.05 -45.98 -11.90
CA MET A 1 4.97 -44.84 -11.64
C MET A 1 6.07 -45.37 -10.74
N SER A 2 7.34 -45.20 -11.11
CA SER A 2 8.47 -45.78 -10.36
C SER A 2 8.70 -45.01 -9.06
N ASP A 3 8.88 -45.69 -7.92
CA ASP A 3 9.12 -45.08 -6.60
C ASP A 3 10.27 -44.07 -6.60
N LYS A 4 11.27 -44.26 -7.48
CA LYS A 4 12.37 -43.30 -7.69
C LYS A 4 11.88 -41.95 -8.23
N GLN A 5 10.86 -41.94 -9.08
CA GLN A 5 10.28 -40.70 -9.61
C GLN A 5 9.53 -39.95 -8.52
N GLN A 6 8.80 -40.65 -7.64
CA GLN A 6 8.11 -40.04 -6.51
C GLN A 6 9.08 -39.40 -5.53
N GLN A 7 10.15 -40.10 -5.15
CA GLN A 7 11.20 -39.56 -4.27
C GLN A 7 11.88 -38.31 -4.87
N GLN A 8 12.15 -38.29 -6.17
CA GLN A 8 12.70 -37.11 -6.84
C GLN A 8 11.74 -35.93 -6.85
N HIS A 9 10.44 -36.19 -7.04
CA HIS A 9 9.41 -35.14 -6.98
C HIS A 9 9.30 -34.55 -5.57
N GLU A 10 9.34 -35.38 -4.53
CA GLU A 10 9.32 -34.92 -3.13
C GLU A 10 10.55 -34.07 -2.79
N GLN A 11 11.75 -34.50 -3.19
CA GLN A 11 12.97 -33.72 -2.99
C GLN A 11 12.91 -32.36 -3.70
N LYS A 12 12.44 -32.33 -4.95
CA LYS A 12 12.23 -31.07 -5.69
C LYS A 12 11.19 -30.18 -5.01
N ALA A 13 10.11 -30.75 -4.48
CA ALA A 13 9.09 -30.00 -3.76
C ALA A 13 9.63 -29.40 -2.46
N GLN A 14 10.44 -30.14 -1.70
CA GLN A 14 11.10 -29.64 -0.49
C GLN A 14 12.07 -28.49 -0.83
N GLN A 15 12.90 -28.65 -1.86
CA GLN A 15 13.81 -27.60 -2.30
C GLN A 15 13.06 -26.34 -2.75
N ALA A 16 11.94 -26.49 -3.47
CA ALA A 16 11.10 -25.38 -3.88
C ALA A 16 10.52 -24.63 -2.67
N ARG A 17 10.06 -25.35 -1.64
CA ARG A 17 9.56 -24.74 -0.39
C ARG A 17 10.63 -23.94 0.33
N VAL A 18 11.84 -24.48 0.49
CA VAL A 18 12.97 -23.79 1.12
C VAL A 18 13.34 -22.53 0.33
N LYS A 19 13.42 -22.63 -1.01
CA LYS A 19 13.72 -21.48 -1.86
C LYS A 19 12.65 -20.39 -1.76
N ALA A 20 11.38 -20.77 -1.71
CA ALA A 20 10.27 -19.83 -1.54
C ALA A 20 10.35 -19.10 -0.19
N GLN A 21 10.66 -19.80 0.89
CA GLN A 21 10.85 -19.21 2.22
C GLN A 21 12.00 -18.19 2.23
N ILE A 22 13.17 -18.58 1.71
CA ILE A 22 14.34 -17.68 1.62
C ILE A 22 14.01 -16.43 0.79
N ASN A 23 13.31 -16.58 -0.33
CA ASN A 23 12.92 -15.46 -1.17
C ASN A 23 11.93 -14.53 -0.47
N ARG A 24 10.94 -15.10 0.25
CA ARG A 24 9.98 -14.34 1.06
C ARG A 24 10.69 -13.50 2.11
N ASP A 25 11.62 -14.11 2.84
CA ASP A 25 12.31 -13.45 3.93
C ASP A 25 13.25 -12.34 3.42
N LYS A 26 13.95 -12.58 2.30
CA LYS A 26 14.72 -11.54 1.59
C LYS A 26 13.83 -10.37 1.14
N ALA A 27 12.66 -10.66 0.58
CA ALA A 27 11.72 -9.62 0.16
C ALA A 27 11.22 -8.81 1.37
N ARG A 28 10.88 -9.48 2.47
CA ARG A 28 10.47 -8.85 3.73
C ARG A 28 11.54 -7.91 4.27
N GLN A 29 12.80 -8.36 4.32
CA GLN A 29 13.92 -7.54 4.77
C GLN A 29 14.09 -6.28 3.90
N LYS A 30 14.02 -6.42 2.57
CA LYS A 30 14.11 -5.27 1.65
C LYS A 30 12.99 -4.26 1.88
N LEU A 31 11.76 -4.72 2.10
CA LEU A 31 10.63 -3.83 2.38
C LEU A 31 10.82 -3.04 3.69
N LEU A 32 11.32 -3.70 4.74
CA LEU A 32 11.62 -3.04 6.01
C LEU A 32 12.71 -1.98 5.84
N GLN A 33 13.80 -2.31 5.15
CA GLN A 33 14.87 -1.33 4.85
C GLN A 33 14.36 -0.13 4.03
N GLN A 34 13.52 -0.38 3.02
CA GLN A 34 12.91 0.69 2.24
C GLN A 34 11.99 1.59 3.08
N ARG A 35 11.19 0.98 3.97
CA ARG A 35 10.33 1.72 4.91
C ARG A 35 11.15 2.64 5.82
N GLU A 36 12.25 2.14 6.37
CA GLU A 36 13.15 2.92 7.22
C GLU A 36 13.79 4.09 6.45
N LYS A 37 14.32 3.81 5.25
CA LYS A 37 14.92 4.83 4.39
C LYS A 37 13.90 5.92 4.03
N LEU A 38 12.66 5.53 3.74
CA LEU A 38 11.57 6.48 3.47
C LEU A 38 11.21 7.31 4.70
N ALA A 39 11.14 6.70 5.88
CA ALA A 39 10.87 7.40 7.14
C ALA A 39 11.96 8.43 7.46
N GLN A 40 13.24 8.05 7.30
CA GLN A 40 14.37 8.96 7.47
C GLN A 40 14.33 10.12 6.47
N ARG A 41 14.02 9.84 5.20
CA ARG A 41 13.87 10.89 4.17
C ARG A 41 12.73 11.85 4.50
N ARG A 42 11.59 11.35 4.97
CA ARG A 42 10.46 12.18 5.44
C ARG A 42 10.86 13.06 6.62
N LYS A 43 11.57 12.51 7.61
CA LYS A 43 12.08 13.27 8.76
C LYS A 43 13.04 14.39 8.33
N ARG A 44 13.97 14.11 7.41
CA ARG A 44 14.89 15.12 6.85
C ARG A 44 14.16 16.20 6.07
N ASN A 45 13.21 15.82 5.22
CA ASN A 45 12.43 16.78 4.43
C ASN A 45 11.62 17.70 5.35
N ARG A 46 10.96 17.14 6.38
CA ARG A 46 10.27 17.91 7.41
C ARG A 46 11.19 18.93 8.08
N LYS A 47 12.33 18.49 8.61
CA LYS A 47 13.32 19.38 9.26
C LYS A 47 13.77 20.51 8.33
N ARG A 48 14.05 20.22 7.05
CA ARG A 48 14.48 21.25 6.08
C ARG A 48 13.35 22.24 5.76
N SER A 49 12.12 21.75 5.67
CA SER A 49 10.95 22.60 5.43
C SER A 49 10.61 23.47 6.64
N GLU A 50 10.80 22.98 7.86
CA GLU A 50 10.65 23.76 9.10
C GLU A 50 11.75 24.82 9.20
N ALA A 51 13.03 24.43 9.07
CA ALA A 51 14.15 25.37 9.13
C ALA A 51 14.03 26.51 8.10
N ARG A 52 13.61 26.22 6.86
CA ARG A 52 13.37 27.25 5.83
C ARG A 52 12.21 28.19 6.14
N ARG A 53 11.27 27.81 7.00
CA ARG A 53 10.18 28.69 7.44
C ARG A 53 10.64 29.58 8.59
N ASP A 54 11.46 29.05 9.48
CA ASP A 54 11.99 29.78 10.63
C ASP A 54 13.05 30.80 10.19
N ASP A 55 13.85 30.47 9.17
CA ASP A 55 14.90 31.30 8.55
C ASP A 55 14.35 32.35 7.55
N ALA A 56 13.05 32.30 7.22
CA ALA A 56 12.43 33.32 6.37
C ALA A 56 12.10 34.63 7.13
N GLY A 57 12.57 34.74 8.37
CA GLY A 57 12.37 35.88 9.26
C GLY A 57 13.50 36.93 9.24
N ASP A 58 14.72 36.59 8.80
CA ASP A 58 15.87 37.50 8.89
C ASP A 58 16.75 37.41 7.62
N GLU A 59 16.71 38.50 6.86
CA GLU A 59 17.79 39.15 6.08
C GLU A 59 18.60 38.37 5.00
N ASP A 60 18.84 39.09 3.89
CA ASP A 60 19.81 38.86 2.80
C ASP A 60 19.44 38.01 1.56
N GLY A 61 18.79 38.68 0.59
CA GLY A 61 19.45 38.93 -0.71
C GLY A 61 19.02 38.15 -1.95
N VAL A 62 18.11 37.16 -1.86
CA VAL A 62 17.52 36.54 -3.07
C VAL A 62 16.02 36.31 -2.86
N GLU A 63 15.22 37.32 -3.18
CA GLU A 63 13.76 37.28 -3.09
C GLU A 63 13.19 36.28 -4.09
N ASN A 64 12.83 35.09 -3.60
CA ASN A 64 11.95 34.21 -4.33
C ASN A 64 10.52 34.78 -4.25
N PRO A 65 9.87 35.20 -5.34
CA PRO A 65 8.52 35.76 -5.31
C PRO A 65 7.45 34.76 -4.81
N THR A 66 7.77 33.46 -4.74
CA THR A 66 6.91 32.44 -4.13
C THR A 66 7.21 32.20 -2.64
N ALA A 67 8.04 33.04 -2.00
CA ALA A 67 8.38 32.90 -0.57
C ALA A 67 7.15 33.09 0.33
N HIS A 68 6.24 33.98 -0.06
CA HIS A 68 4.97 34.21 0.64
C HIS A 68 3.89 33.27 0.09
N SER A 69 3.86 32.04 0.60
CA SER A 69 2.76 31.10 0.31
C SER A 69 1.48 31.56 1.03
N THR A 70 0.42 31.83 0.27
CA THR A 70 -0.94 32.08 0.80
C THR A 70 -1.63 30.80 1.30
N MET A 71 -1.01 29.64 1.07
CA MET A 71 -1.53 28.36 1.55
C MET A 71 -1.21 28.20 3.04
N PRO A 72 -2.20 27.83 3.88
CA PRO A 72 -1.96 27.60 5.29
C PRO A 72 -0.98 26.44 5.49
N PRO A 73 -0.10 26.50 6.51
CA PRO A 73 0.87 25.45 6.78
C PRO A 73 0.16 24.14 7.15
N GLN A 74 0.40 23.10 6.36
CA GLN A 74 -0.11 21.76 6.64
C GLN A 74 0.95 20.97 7.40
N LYS A 75 0.65 20.58 8.64
CA LYS A 75 1.56 19.82 9.51
C LYS A 75 1.30 18.32 9.40
N THR A 76 0.05 17.93 9.15
CA THR A 76 -0.35 16.52 9.10
C THR A 76 -0.98 16.11 7.78
N ASN A 77 -0.90 14.81 7.46
CA ASN A 77 -1.57 14.26 6.29
C ASN A 77 -3.10 14.36 6.42
N ALA A 78 -3.62 14.33 7.64
CA ALA A 78 -5.05 14.51 7.93
C ALA A 78 -5.52 15.94 7.58
N GLU A 79 -4.76 16.97 7.94
CA GLU A 79 -5.03 18.36 7.53
C GLU A 79 -4.99 18.52 6.00
N ASN A 80 -4.01 17.89 5.33
CA ASN A 80 -3.94 17.91 3.87
C ASN A 80 -5.14 17.20 3.22
N ALA A 81 -5.55 16.07 3.79
CA ALA A 81 -6.73 15.34 3.37
C ALA A 81 -8.03 16.13 3.57
N ALA A 82 -8.13 16.91 4.66
CA ALA A 82 -9.27 17.77 4.95
C ALA A 82 -9.40 18.91 3.92
N ARG A 83 -8.29 19.55 3.53
CA ARG A 83 -8.30 20.57 2.48
C ARG A 83 -8.76 20.00 1.14
N ASN A 84 -8.33 18.78 0.81
CA ASN A 84 -8.70 18.11 -0.44
C ASN A 84 -9.94 17.20 -0.27
N SER A 85 -10.86 17.53 0.63
CA SER A 85 -11.99 16.67 1.00
C SER A 85 -13.11 16.59 -0.06
N HIS A 86 -13.14 17.51 -1.02
CA HIS A 86 -14.12 17.53 -2.12
C HIS A 86 -13.52 17.21 -3.51
N SER A 87 -14.26 16.45 -4.33
CA SER A 87 -13.87 16.05 -5.68
C SER A 87 -14.40 17.10 -6.63
N THR A 88 -13.54 17.62 -7.49
CA THR A 88 -13.92 18.51 -8.58
C THR A 88 -14.51 17.76 -9.77
N VAL A 89 -14.43 16.42 -9.76
CA VAL A 89 -14.96 15.57 -10.84
C VAL A 89 -16.40 15.15 -10.49
N PRO A 90 -17.35 15.30 -11.43
CA PRO A 90 -18.73 14.85 -11.23
C PRO A 90 -18.79 13.33 -11.04
N PRO A 91 -19.74 12.83 -10.22
CA PRO A 91 -19.88 11.41 -9.93
C PRO A 91 -20.33 10.61 -11.16
N THR A 92 -21.14 11.21 -12.03
CA THR A 92 -21.60 10.62 -13.29
C THR A 92 -20.98 11.41 -14.46
N PRO A 93 -20.37 10.73 -15.45
CA PRO A 93 -19.90 11.41 -16.65
C PRO A 93 -21.08 11.95 -17.45
N LYS A 94 -20.88 13.10 -18.11
CA LYS A 94 -21.90 13.68 -18.99
C LYS A 94 -22.19 12.71 -20.14
N TYR A 95 -23.47 12.41 -20.36
CA TYR A 95 -23.97 11.47 -21.37
C TYR A 95 -23.72 9.98 -21.12
N SER A 96 -23.54 9.57 -19.86
CA SER A 96 -23.47 8.15 -19.50
C SER A 96 -24.51 7.82 -18.43
N ASP A 97 -25.27 6.76 -18.67
CA ASP A 97 -26.21 6.19 -17.70
C ASP A 97 -25.51 5.21 -16.73
N VAL A 98 -24.22 4.96 -16.93
CA VAL A 98 -23.43 4.09 -16.07
C VAL A 98 -22.95 4.87 -14.86
N ALA A 99 -23.25 4.36 -13.67
CA ALA A 99 -22.73 4.92 -12.43
C ALA A 99 -21.18 4.95 -12.47
N GLY A 100 -20.60 6.13 -12.28
CA GLY A 100 -19.15 6.28 -12.21
C GLY A 100 -18.57 5.56 -11.00
N ARG A 101 -17.37 5.01 -11.14
CA ARG A 101 -16.64 4.39 -10.01
C ARG A 101 -16.46 5.43 -8.90
N LYS A 102 -16.72 5.02 -7.65
CA LYS A 102 -16.51 5.86 -6.46
C LYS A 102 -15.05 6.30 -6.40
N ARG A 103 -14.80 7.60 -6.57
CA ARG A 103 -13.47 8.18 -6.46
C ARG A 103 -13.16 8.49 -5.00
N LEU A 104 -12.05 7.95 -4.52
CA LEU A 104 -11.54 8.14 -3.16
C LEU A 104 -10.39 9.14 -3.23
N TYR A 105 -10.55 10.27 -2.57
CA TYR A 105 -9.58 11.35 -2.59
C TYR A 105 -9.66 12.11 -1.25
N GLY A 106 -8.59 12.86 -0.93
CA GLY A 106 -8.45 13.60 0.33
C GLY A 106 -8.90 12.81 1.55
N ARG A 107 -9.89 13.35 2.28
CA ARG A 107 -10.40 12.78 3.54
C ARG A 107 -10.92 11.35 3.40
N ARG A 108 -11.62 11.03 2.31
CA ARG A 108 -12.17 9.67 2.09
C ARG A 108 -11.05 8.65 1.87
N LEU A 109 -10.05 9.03 1.08
CA LEU A 109 -8.86 8.20 0.86
C LEU A 109 -8.09 8.02 2.17
N HIS A 110 -7.85 9.10 2.90
CA HIS A 110 -7.15 9.06 4.18
C HIS A 110 -7.84 8.10 5.15
N GLN A 111 -9.15 8.26 5.35
CA GLN A 111 -9.96 7.40 6.21
C GLN A 111 -9.79 5.93 5.86
N GLN A 112 -9.96 5.57 4.58
CA GLN A 112 -9.82 4.18 4.13
C GLN A 112 -8.41 3.63 4.38
N THR A 113 -7.37 4.40 4.05
CA THR A 113 -5.99 3.93 4.29
C THR A 113 -5.65 3.78 5.77
N THR A 114 -6.26 4.61 6.63
CA THR A 114 -6.07 4.51 8.08
C THR A 114 -6.90 3.40 8.71
N SER A 115 -8.11 3.14 8.21
CA SER A 115 -8.95 2.03 8.69
C SER A 115 -8.38 0.68 8.27
N ASP A 116 -7.94 0.55 7.02
CA ASP A 116 -7.35 -0.70 6.50
C ASP A 116 -6.04 -1.05 7.25
N THR A 117 -5.27 -0.02 7.66
CA THR A 117 -4.07 -0.22 8.48
C THR A 117 -4.40 -0.69 9.91
N ALA A 118 -5.53 -0.25 10.47
CA ALA A 118 -5.97 -0.70 11.79
C ALA A 118 -6.52 -2.14 11.72
N GLU A 119 -7.31 -2.47 10.70
CA GLU A 119 -7.90 -3.82 10.56
C GLU A 119 -6.89 -4.88 10.11
N SER A 120 -5.88 -4.53 9.31
CA SER A 120 -4.78 -5.44 8.93
C SER A 120 -3.88 -5.85 10.10
N SER A 121 -4.00 -5.21 11.27
CA SER A 121 -3.27 -5.57 12.48
C SER A 121 -4.03 -6.55 13.40
N GLY A 122 -5.28 -6.89 13.05
CA GLY A 122 -6.20 -7.61 13.93
C GLY A 122 -6.73 -8.96 13.42
N THR A 123 -6.53 -9.35 12.16
CA THR A 123 -7.11 -10.61 11.64
C THR A 123 -6.17 -11.32 10.65
N SER A 124 -5.23 -12.09 11.20
CA SER A 124 -4.68 -13.25 10.50
C SER A 124 -5.14 -14.51 11.22
N ASP A 125 -6.46 -14.70 11.29
CA ASP A 125 -7.06 -16.00 11.59
C ASP A 125 -8.48 -16.03 11.02
N THR A 126 -8.64 -16.70 9.88
CA THR A 126 -9.88 -17.34 9.45
C THR A 126 -9.53 -18.37 8.38
N THR A 127 -9.22 -19.56 8.89
CA THR A 127 -9.54 -20.88 8.33
C THR A 127 -10.46 -20.85 7.12
N THR A 128 -9.90 -21.09 5.93
CA THR A 128 -10.67 -21.64 4.81
C THR A 128 -10.68 -23.16 4.98
N THR A 129 -11.74 -23.67 5.60
CA THR A 129 -12.08 -25.09 5.59
C THR A 129 -12.43 -25.50 4.15
N PRO A 130 -11.81 -26.54 3.57
CA PRO A 130 -12.25 -27.10 2.30
C PRO A 130 -13.55 -27.86 2.54
N LEU A 131 -14.65 -27.40 1.93
CA LEU A 131 -15.90 -28.16 1.84
C LEU A 131 -15.75 -29.20 0.74
N ASP A 132 -15.95 -30.46 1.14
CA ASP A 132 -16.19 -31.62 0.31
C ASP A 132 -17.10 -31.31 -0.88
N ARG A 133 -16.66 -31.74 -2.08
CA ARG A 133 -17.55 -32.13 -3.18
C ARG A 133 -17.00 -33.42 -3.79
N ASP A 134 -17.53 -34.50 -3.25
CA ASP A 134 -18.03 -35.68 -3.93
C ASP A 134 -17.10 -36.32 -4.98
N ALA A 135 -16.47 -37.39 -4.53
CA ALA A 135 -16.08 -38.50 -5.36
C ALA A 135 -17.33 -39.09 -6.03
N ASP A 136 -17.40 -39.01 -7.36
CA ASP A 136 -18.13 -39.99 -8.16
C ASP A 136 -17.28 -40.34 -9.37
N GLY A 137 -16.82 -41.58 -9.39
CA GLY A 137 -16.15 -42.17 -10.54
C GLY A 137 -17.14 -42.36 -11.67
N ASN A 138 -16.69 -42.08 -12.89
CA ASN A 138 -17.19 -42.82 -14.04
C ASN A 138 -16.03 -43.02 -15.03
N GLN A 139 -15.51 -44.23 -15.04
CA GLN A 139 -14.79 -44.81 -16.17
C GLN A 139 -15.83 -45.10 -17.24
N THR A 140 -15.64 -44.57 -18.44
CA THR A 140 -16.21 -45.17 -19.65
C THR A 140 -15.07 -45.34 -20.63
N ASP A 141 -14.68 -46.60 -20.81
CA ASP A 141 -13.90 -47.08 -21.94
C ASP A 141 -14.78 -47.01 -23.21
N GLU A 142 -14.25 -46.36 -24.26
CA GLU A 142 -14.46 -46.73 -25.68
C GLU A 142 -13.17 -46.41 -26.45
#